data_AF-A0A3S0CZW3-F1
#
_entry.id   AF-A0A3S0CZW3-F1
#
_cell.length_a   1.000
_cell.length_b   1.000
_cell.length_c   1.000
_cell.angle_alpha   90.00
_cell.angle_beta   90.00
_cell.angle_gamma   90.00
#
_symmetry.space_group_name_H-M   'P 1'
#
loop_
_entity.id
_entity.type
_entity.pdbx_description
1 polymer ?
#
loop_
_entity_poly.entity_id
_entity_poly.type
_entity_poly.pdbx_seq_one_letter_code
_entity_poly.pdbx_strand_id
1 'polypeptide(L)' 'MTSATDMLAAYLAAESAILAGKEFRWTDGRHLRREDLAEIRKVRQEWEARVSAENATAAGQPTFGGRSFAVADLSGGYR' A
#
# COMPACT_ATOMS: atom_id res chain seq x y z
N MET A 1 4.10 -3.84 -14.49
CA MET A 1 3.72 -2.95 -13.38
C MET A 1 3.76 -3.79 -12.12
N THR A 2 4.72 -3.58 -11.24
CA THR A 2 4.65 -4.12 -9.87
C THR A 2 3.63 -3.29 -9.13
N SER A 3 2.53 -3.92 -8.73
CA SER A 3 1.44 -3.25 -8.01
C SER A 3 1.91 -2.83 -6.62
N ALA A 4 1.31 -1.81 -6.02
CA ALA A 4 1.60 -1.47 -4.63
C ALA A 4 1.37 -2.68 -3.67
N THR A 5 0.52 -3.63 -4.07
CA THR A 5 0.30 -4.90 -3.37
C THR A 5 1.54 -5.80 -3.38
N ASP A 6 2.27 -5.87 -4.50
CA ASP A 6 3.51 -6.64 -4.60
C ASP A 6 4.59 -6.07 -3.67
N MET A 7 4.66 -4.74 -3.57
CA MET A 7 5.57 -4.06 -2.64
C MET A 7 5.18 -4.36 -1.19
N LEU A 8 3.90 -4.27 -0.83
CA LEU A 8 3.40 -4.59 0.50
C LEU A 8 3.73 -6.04 0.91
N ALA A 9 3.55 -6.99 -0.01
CA ALA A 9 3.88 -8.40 0.22
C ALA A 9 5.39 -8.60 0.47
N ALA A 10 6.25 -7.89 -0.27
CA ALA A 10 7.69 -7.92 -0.03
C ALA A 10 8.07 -7.38 1.36
N TYR A 11 7.41 -6.31 1.82
CA TYR A 11 7.62 -5.77 3.17
C TYR A 11 7.14 -6.74 4.27
N LEU A 12 6.02 -7.43 4.09
CA LEU A 12 5.55 -8.46 5.04
C LEU A 12 6.50 -9.65 5.12
N ALA A 13 7.02 -10.11 3.98
CA ALA A 13 8.02 -11.17 3.94
C ALA A 13 9.30 -10.74 4.69
N ALA A 14 9.74 -9.50 4.49
CA ALA A 14 10.88 -8.93 5.22
C ALA A 14 10.63 -8.87 6.73
N GLU A 15 9.45 -8.39 7.16
CA GLU A 15 9.08 -8.34 8.59
C GLU A 15 9.12 -9.75 9.23
N SER A 16 8.61 -10.76 8.54
CA SER A 16 8.63 -12.14 9.02
C SER A 16 10.05 -12.71 9.15
N ALA A 17 10.94 -12.41 8.19
CA ALA A 17 12.33 -12.83 8.21
C ALA A 17 13.09 -12.21 9.39
N ILE A 18 12.85 -10.91 9.62
CA ILE A 18 13.47 -10.15 10.72
C ILE A 18 13.00 -10.66 12.08
N LEU A 19 11.70 -10.94 12.23
CA LEU A 19 11.15 -11.54 13.45
C LEU A 19 11.73 -12.93 13.72
N ALA A 20 11.95 -13.73 12.67
CA ALA A 20 12.65 -15.01 12.74
C ALA A 20 14.16 -14.91 13.04
N GLY A 21 14.71 -13.69 13.16
CA GLY A 21 16.12 -13.46 13.48
C GLY A 21 17.05 -13.49 12.27
N LYS A 22 16.50 -13.46 11.05
CA LYS A 22 17.26 -13.39 9.81
C LYS A 22 17.36 -11.93 9.36
N GLU A 23 18.55 -11.51 8.95
CA GLU A 23 18.73 -10.20 8.29
C GLU A 23 18.11 -10.25 6.89
N PHE A 24 17.27 -9.28 6.55
CA PHE A 24 16.66 -9.21 5.22
C PHE A 24 17.41 -8.18 4.37
N ARG A 25 18.02 -8.64 3.27
CA ARG A 25 18.72 -7.76 2.32
C ARG A 25 17.84 -7.54 1.09
N TRP A 26 17.46 -6.30 0.85
CA TRP A 26 16.82 -5.92 -0.40
C TRP A 26 17.78 -6.00 -1.57
N THR A 27 17.23 -6.27 -2.76
CA THR A 27 17.95 -6.23 -4.03
C THR A 27 18.60 -4.86 -4.30
N ASP A 28 18.06 -3.78 -3.74
CA ASP A 28 18.65 -2.42 -3.76
C ASP A 28 19.90 -2.27 -2.86
N GLY A 29 20.32 -3.32 -2.14
CA GLY A 29 21.45 -3.27 -1.21
C GLY A 29 21.11 -2.73 0.18
N ARG A 30 19.85 -2.35 0.43
CA ARG A 30 19.36 -1.98 1.77
C ARG A 30 19.29 -3.22 2.66
N HIS A 31 19.85 -3.13 3.86
CA HIS A 31 19.74 -4.16 4.89
C HIS A 31 18.69 -3.73 5.90
N LEU A 32 17.71 -4.60 6.16
CA LEU A 32 16.77 -4.41 7.26
C LEU A 32 17.09 -5.31 8.43
N ARG A 33 16.96 -4.74 9.62
CA ARG A 33 17.14 -5.41 10.90
C ARG A 33 15.93 -5.20 11.80
N ARG A 34 15.97 -5.85 12.97
CA ARG A 34 14.96 -5.66 14.02
C ARG A 34 14.88 -4.21 14.51
N GLU A 35 15.93 -3.43 14.29
CA GLU A 35 16.00 -2.01 14.63
C GLU A 35 15.08 -1.18 13.71
N ASP A 36 14.93 -1.62 12.45
CA ASP A 36 14.11 -0.96 11.44
C ASP A 36 12.63 -1.37 11.50
N LEU A 37 12.22 -2.25 12.42
CA LEU A 37 10.84 -2.76 12.52
C LEU A 37 9.82 -1.62 12.70
N ALA A 38 10.20 -0.56 13.42
CA ALA A 38 9.37 0.63 13.56
C ALA A 38 9.22 1.39 12.23
N GLU A 39 10.28 1.45 11.41
CA GLU A 39 10.26 2.06 10.08
C GLU A 39 9.45 1.21 9.09
N ILE A 40 9.66 -0.11 9.08
CA ILE A 40 8.91 -1.06 8.25
C ILE A 40 7.41 -0.92 8.49
N ARG A 41 6.97 -0.76 9.75
CA ARG A 41 5.55 -0.54 10.07
C ARG A 41 5.01 0.79 9.55
N LYS A 42 5.79 1.87 9.62
CA LYS A 42 5.40 3.17 9.04
C LYS A 42 5.30 3.08 7.53
N VAL A 43 6.30 2.49 6.89
CA VAL A 43 6.33 2.25 5.44
C VAL A 43 5.16 1.36 5.03
N ARG A 44 4.82 0.33 5.83
CA ARG A 44 3.65 -0.52 5.61
C ARG A 44 2.34 0.27 5.62
N GLN A 45 2.13 1.14 6.61
CA GLN A 45 0.94 2.01 6.64
C GLN A 45 0.88 2.95 5.44
N GLU A 46 2.02 3.52 5.03
CA GLU A 46 2.08 4.38 3.84
C GLU A 46 1.75 3.60 2.57
N TRP A 47 2.29 2.39 2.42
CA TRP A 47 1.97 1.51 1.29
C TRP A 47 0.54 0.99 1.35
N GLU A 48 -0.01 0.70 2.51
CA GLU A 48 -1.42 0.30 2.68
C GLU A 48 -2.36 1.42 2.24
N ALA A 49 -2.06 2.67 2.62
CA ALA A 49 -2.78 3.85 2.13
C ALA A 49 -2.64 4.03 0.61
N ARG A 50 -1.43 3.84 0.05
CA ARG A 50 -1.22 3.87 -1.41
C ARG A 50 -1.94 2.75 -2.14
N VAL A 51 -1.91 1.52 -1.63
CA VAL A 51 -2.65 0.37 -2.17
C VAL A 51 -4.15 0.67 -2.13
N SER A 52 -4.66 1.22 -1.03
CA SER A 52 -6.06 1.60 -0.93
C SER A 52 -6.42 2.70 -1.93
N ALA A 53 -5.55 3.67 -2.15
CA ALA A 53 -5.75 4.72 -3.14
C ALA A 53 -5.64 4.20 -4.59
N GLU A 54 -4.69 3.32 -4.88
CA GLU A 54 -4.55 2.63 -6.18
C GLU A 54 -5.75 1.72 -6.45
N ASN A 55 -6.20 0.94 -5.46
CA ASN A 55 -7.42 0.13 -5.56
C ASN A 55 -8.66 1.00 -5.69
N ALA A 56 -8.77 2.12 -4.98
CA ALA A 56 -9.89 3.06 -5.15
C ALA A 56 -9.86 3.73 -6.54
N THR A 57 -8.68 3.99 -7.10
CA THR A 57 -8.52 4.51 -8.46
C THR A 57 -8.85 3.44 -9.51
N ALA A 58 -8.46 2.19 -9.26
CA ALA A 58 -8.74 1.05 -10.13
C ALA A 58 -10.21 0.58 -10.05
N ALA A 59 -10.82 0.60 -8.87
CA ALA A 59 -12.22 0.22 -8.62
C ALA A 59 -13.20 1.38 -8.85
N GLY A 60 -12.74 2.62 -8.67
CA GLY A 60 -13.49 3.87 -8.85
C GLY A 60 -13.35 4.48 -10.24
N GLN A 61 -12.86 3.74 -11.22
CA GLN A 61 -13.03 4.08 -12.63
C GLN A 61 -14.18 3.27 -13.24
N PRO A 62 -15.41 3.81 -13.26
CA PRO A 62 -16.40 3.36 -14.23
C PRO A 62 -16.06 4.09 -15.53
N THR A 63 -15.00 3.60 -16.18
CA THR A 63 -14.60 4.05 -17.51
C THR A 63 -15.52 3.42 -18.55
N PHE A 64 -16.79 3.82 -18.55
CA PHE A 64 -17.60 3.79 -19.76
C PHE A 64 -17.23 5.05 -20.59
N GLY A 65 -16.12 4.98 -21.32
CA GLY A 65 -15.81 5.98 -22.36
C GLY A 65 -15.17 7.29 -21.90
N GLY A 66 -14.24 7.28 -20.94
CA GLY A 66 -13.25 8.37 -20.79
C GLY A 66 -13.71 9.67 -20.13
N ARG A 67 -14.77 9.68 -19.30
CA ARG A 67 -15.15 10.86 -18.50
C ARG A 67 -15.22 10.46 -17.02
N SER A 68 -14.32 11.02 -16.22
CA SER A 68 -14.33 10.91 -14.76
C SER A 68 -15.55 11.65 -14.21
N PHE A 69 -16.40 10.97 -13.45
CA PHE A 69 -17.43 11.62 -12.66
C PHE A 69 -16.92 11.90 -11.26
N ALA A 70 -17.09 13.14 -10.82
CA ALA A 70 -17.01 13.48 -9.41
C ALA A 70 -18.18 12.78 -8.70
N VAL A 71 -17.89 11.84 -7.81
CA VAL A 71 -18.88 11.34 -6.86
C VAL A 71 -19.18 12.49 -5.90
N ALA A 72 -20.30 13.18 -6.14
CA ALA A 72 -20.89 14.05 -5.14
C ALA A 72 -21.52 13.15 -4.06
N ASP A 73 -21.04 13.29 -2.83
CA ASP A 73 -21.70 12.76 -1.65
C ASP A 73 -23.10 13.38 -1.56
N LEU A 74 -24.12 12.56 -1.82
CA LEU A 74 -25.55 12.92 -1.74
C LEU A 74 -26.15 12.49 -0.40
N SER A 75 -25.33 12.46 0.65
CA SER A 75 -25.75 12.12 2.01
C SER A 75 -26.47 13.29 2.68
N GLY A 76 -27.66 13.61 2.16
CA GLY A 76 -28.85 13.94 2.96
C GLY A 76 -28.87 15.23 3.78
N GLY A 77 -29.81 16.11 3.44
CA GLY A 77 -30.22 17.17 4.36
C GLY A 77 -31.38 18.05 3.92
N TYR A 78 -32.42 17.50 3.28
CA TYR A 78 -33.71 18.20 3.16
C TYR A 78 -34.64 17.74 4.29
N ARG A 79 -34.78 18.56 5.33
CA ARG A 79 -36.04 18.81 6.03
C ARG A 79 -35.90 19.97 7.00
#